data_AF-A0A970UFF0-F1
#
_entry.id   AF-A0A970UFF0-F1
#
_cell.length_a   1.000
_cell.length_b   1.000
_cell.length_c   1.000
_cell.angle_alpha   90.00
_cell.angle_beta   90.00
_cell.angle_gamma   90.00
#
_symmetry.space_group_name_H-M   'P 1'
#
loop_
_entity.id
_entity.type
_entity.pdbx_description
1 polymer ?
#
loop_
_entity_poly.entity_id
_entity_poly.type
_entity_poly.pdbx_seq_one_letter_code
_entity_poly.pdbx_strand_id
1 'polypeptide(L)'
;MNQVIRKCIVVLLFFFLAGYIVSASDRRNESTFFGENSPCYSSLHENHGIPSVILSELAQHLDTSGDTAAGFLEDSHEAVRVILSAAAENISSLSDFIQAQNSDVSRGSSLVQANAFLKYSFKYNVPLDLVVAVAHTESHFRPEAKSAAGAAGIMQVMWKVHAGLLQANGIMNEEDLNDPEMGIAAGSLLISRYLKAYGDTKTALGRYYGGPASVYWGRVSRNLAKIQNAKLVAAF
;
A
#
# COMPACT_ATOMS: atom_id res chain seq x y z
N MET A 1 -23.92 11.97 -17.83
CA MET A 1 -23.41 11.70 -16.45
C MET A 1 -21.95 12.14 -16.40
N ASN A 2 -21.58 13.02 -15.46
CA ASN A 2 -20.31 13.76 -15.50
C ASN A 2 -19.08 12.85 -15.47
N GLN A 3 -18.07 13.11 -16.32
CA GLN A 3 -16.77 12.42 -16.38
C GLN A 3 -16.10 12.27 -15.01
N VAL A 4 -16.37 13.19 -14.09
CA VAL A 4 -15.85 13.14 -12.71
C VAL A 4 -16.46 12.03 -11.86
N ILE A 5 -17.75 11.72 -12.07
CA ILE A 5 -18.46 10.63 -11.35
C ILE A 5 -17.89 9.28 -11.79
N ARG A 6 -17.58 9.11 -13.09
CA ARG A 6 -16.93 7.89 -13.62
C ARG A 6 -15.57 7.65 -12.97
N LYS A 7 -14.73 8.69 -12.82
CA LYS A 7 -13.43 8.59 -12.15
C LYS A 7 -13.54 8.29 -10.66
N CYS A 8 -14.54 8.85 -9.96
CA CYS A 8 -14.77 8.56 -8.54
C CYS A 8 -15.21 7.11 -8.30
N ILE A 9 -16.00 6.51 -9.20
CA ILE A 9 -16.45 5.11 -9.09
C ILE A 9 -15.27 4.14 -9.24
N VAL A 10 -14.34 4.41 -10.17
CA VAL A 10 -13.14 3.59 -10.35
C VAL A 10 -12.25 3.61 -9.10
N VAL A 11 -12.08 4.78 -8.47
CA VAL A 11 -11.33 4.92 -7.21
C VAL A 11 -12.06 4.19 -6.05
N LEU A 12 -13.39 4.30 -5.97
CA LEU A 12 -14.19 3.59 -4.97
C LEU A 12 -14.13 2.06 -5.13
N LEU A 13 -14.15 1.56 -6.36
CA LEU A 13 -13.97 0.13 -6.66
C LEU A 13 -12.56 -0.35 -6.28
N PHE A 14 -11.55 0.50 -6.45
CA PHE A 14 -10.17 0.22 -6.04
C PHE A 14 -10.04 0.05 -4.52
N PHE A 15 -10.70 0.91 -3.74
CA PHE A 15 -10.75 0.79 -2.27
C PHE A 15 -11.55 -0.43 -1.80
N PHE A 16 -12.62 -0.81 -2.51
CA PHE A 16 -13.42 -1.99 -2.20
C PHE A 16 -12.66 -3.31 -2.51
N LEU A 17 -11.92 -3.37 -3.64
CA LEU A 17 -11.19 -4.58 -4.04
C LEU A 17 -9.97 -4.87 -3.16
N ALA A 18 -9.25 -3.84 -2.68
CA ALA A 18 -8.09 -4.01 -1.80
C ALA A 18 -8.44 -4.64 -0.43
N GLY A 19 -9.71 -4.52 0.01
CA GLY A 19 -10.24 -5.24 1.17
C GLY A 19 -10.67 -6.68 0.86
N TYR A 20 -11.12 -6.95 -0.37
CA TYR A 20 -11.75 -8.22 -0.74
C TYR A 20 -10.76 -9.36 -1.01
N ILE A 21 -9.53 -9.06 -1.45
CA ILE A 21 -8.53 -10.08 -1.83
C ILE A 21 -8.05 -10.94 -0.63
N VAL A 22 -8.14 -10.43 0.60
CA VAL A 22 -7.84 -11.20 1.83
C VAL A 22 -9.09 -11.77 2.51
N SER A 23 -10.26 -11.16 2.32
CA SER A 23 -11.48 -11.55 3.06
C SER A 23 -12.15 -12.84 2.56
N ALA A 24 -11.64 -13.49 1.51
CA ALA A 24 -12.15 -14.79 1.06
C ALA A 24 -11.89 -15.94 2.06
N SER A 25 -11.10 -15.73 3.13
CA SER A 25 -10.82 -16.75 4.15
C SER A 25 -11.53 -16.56 5.50
N ASP A 26 -12.19 -15.44 5.78
CA ASP A 26 -12.88 -15.28 7.07
C ASP A 26 -14.16 -14.44 6.95
N ARG A 27 -15.31 -15.11 7.05
CA ARG A 27 -16.62 -14.47 7.14
C ARG A 27 -16.89 -14.17 8.61
N ARG A 28 -16.83 -12.90 9.01
CA ARG A 28 -17.74 -12.28 10.01
C ARG A 28 -17.54 -10.76 10.12
N ASN A 29 -18.66 -10.03 9.99
CA ASN A 29 -18.91 -8.62 10.32
C ASN A 29 -18.43 -7.51 9.35
N GLU A 30 -19.27 -7.20 8.37
CA GLU A 30 -19.34 -5.87 7.74
C GLU A 30 -20.56 -5.11 8.29
N SER A 31 -20.35 -4.07 9.08
CA SER A 31 -21.24 -2.92 9.09
C SER A 31 -20.53 -1.71 9.69
N THR A 32 -20.82 -0.54 9.11
CA THR A 32 -20.47 0.82 9.56
C THR A 32 -19.11 1.38 9.15
N PHE A 33 -19.00 1.90 7.93
CA PHE A 33 -18.15 3.07 7.72
C PHE A 33 -18.60 3.86 6.48
N PHE A 34 -18.80 5.17 6.66
CA PHE A 34 -18.87 6.28 5.69
C PHE A 34 -20.17 7.10 5.74
N GLY A 35 -20.07 8.26 6.39
CA GLY A 35 -20.98 9.40 6.27
C GLY A 35 -20.51 10.40 5.20
N GLU A 36 -21.47 11.07 4.58
CA GLU A 36 -21.42 11.75 3.27
C GLU A 36 -20.58 13.04 3.14
N ASN A 37 -19.65 13.38 4.05
CA ASN A 37 -18.92 14.66 4.00
C ASN A 37 -17.39 14.51 4.08
N SER A 38 -16.77 13.75 3.17
CA SER A 38 -15.31 13.56 3.16
C SER A 38 -14.58 14.39 2.08
N PRO A 39 -13.40 14.97 2.37
CA PRO A 39 -12.78 16.06 1.60
C PRO A 39 -12.03 15.62 0.33
N CYS A 40 -12.14 14.35 -0.06
CA CYS A 40 -11.31 13.69 -1.08
C CYS A 40 -11.52 14.20 -2.52
N TYR A 41 -12.42 15.15 -2.74
CA TYR A 41 -12.76 15.62 -4.09
C TYR A 41 -11.84 16.75 -4.62
N SER A 42 -11.07 17.42 -3.75
CA SER A 42 -10.37 18.66 -4.13
C SER A 42 -8.87 18.52 -4.46
N SER A 43 -8.29 17.32 -4.39
CA SER A 43 -6.85 17.11 -4.64
C SER A 43 -6.52 16.25 -5.87
N LEU A 44 -7.46 16.09 -6.82
CA LEU A 44 -7.29 15.25 -8.02
C LEU A 44 -6.64 15.97 -9.22
N HIS A 45 -6.12 17.17 -9.03
CA HIS A 45 -5.44 17.94 -10.07
C HIS A 45 -4.00 18.25 -9.66
N GLU A 46 -3.17 17.23 -9.52
CA GLU A 46 -1.72 17.34 -9.72
C GLU A 46 -1.12 15.93 -9.85
N ASN A 47 -0.85 15.56 -11.10
CA ASN A 47 0.26 14.74 -11.57
C ASN A 47 0.84 13.66 -10.62
N HIS A 48 0.11 12.56 -10.38
CA HIS A 48 0.63 11.42 -9.63
C HIS A 48 0.22 10.07 -10.25
N GLY A 49 1.22 9.37 -10.78
CA GLY A 49 1.46 7.97 -10.45
C GLY A 49 0.87 6.87 -11.32
N ILE A 50 -0.29 7.04 -11.96
CA ILE A 50 -0.87 5.92 -12.72
C ILE A 50 -0.05 5.68 -14.01
N PRO A 51 0.43 4.44 -14.29
CA PRO A 51 1.17 4.14 -15.51
C PRO A 51 0.41 4.62 -16.76
N SER A 52 1.07 5.43 -17.59
CA SER A 52 0.45 6.07 -18.76
C SER A 52 -0.19 5.09 -19.73
N VAL A 53 0.27 3.83 -19.76
CA VAL A 53 -0.26 2.75 -20.59
C VAL A 53 -1.64 2.32 -20.13
N ILE A 54 -1.81 2.03 -18.84
CA ILE A 54 -3.11 1.63 -18.27
C ILE A 54 -4.10 2.79 -18.31
N LEU A 55 -3.64 4.02 -18.06
CA LEU A 55 -4.48 5.21 -18.28
C LEU A 55 -4.85 5.40 -19.74
N SER A 56 -3.95 5.12 -20.68
CA SER A 56 -4.25 5.25 -22.12
C SER A 56 -5.21 4.16 -22.59
N GLU A 57 -5.11 2.93 -22.09
CA GLU A 57 -6.02 1.82 -22.41
C GLU A 57 -7.39 2.02 -21.76
N LEU A 58 -7.44 2.46 -20.49
CA LEU A 58 -8.68 2.86 -19.81
C LEU A 58 -9.30 4.09 -20.48
N ALA A 59 -8.52 5.11 -20.84
CA ALA A 59 -9.02 6.30 -21.51
C ALA A 59 -9.55 5.98 -22.92
N GLN A 60 -8.85 5.15 -23.70
CA GLN A 60 -9.33 4.69 -25.00
C GLN A 60 -10.65 3.92 -24.90
N HIS A 61 -10.79 3.02 -23.91
CA HIS A 61 -12.04 2.29 -23.70
C HIS A 61 -13.19 3.18 -23.22
N LEU A 62 -12.92 4.16 -22.37
CA LEU A 62 -13.93 5.10 -21.88
C LEU A 62 -14.39 6.10 -22.96
N ASP A 63 -13.52 6.45 -23.92
CA ASP A 63 -13.84 7.34 -25.06
C ASP A 63 -14.66 6.65 -26.16
N THR A 64 -14.64 5.31 -26.26
CA THR A 64 -15.45 4.54 -27.21
C THR A 64 -16.90 4.30 -26.77
N SER A 65 -17.33 4.85 -25.63
CA SER A 65 -18.63 4.53 -25.02
C SER A 65 -19.83 5.04 -25.83
N GLY A 66 -20.62 4.10 -26.37
CA GLY A 66 -21.96 4.35 -26.91
C GLY A 66 -22.99 4.57 -25.80
N ASP A 67 -23.99 5.42 -26.05
CA ASP A 67 -25.01 5.95 -25.12
C ASP A 67 -25.97 4.91 -24.46
N THR A 68 -25.63 3.61 -24.43
CA THR A 68 -26.53 2.56 -23.90
C THR A 68 -26.07 2.01 -22.55
N ALA A 69 -27.04 1.68 -21.69
CA ALA A 69 -26.79 1.12 -20.36
C ALA A 69 -26.07 -0.25 -20.38
N ALA A 70 -26.22 -1.03 -21.47
CA ALA A 70 -25.51 -2.29 -21.67
C ALA A 70 -24.02 -2.08 -21.93
N GLY A 71 -23.67 -1.11 -22.79
CA GLY A 71 -22.26 -0.73 -23.04
C GLY A 71 -21.58 -0.21 -21.77
N PHE A 72 -22.28 0.58 -20.96
CA PHE A 72 -21.73 1.07 -19.69
C PHE A 72 -21.41 -0.05 -18.68
N LEU A 73 -22.22 -1.12 -18.65
CA LEU A 73 -21.98 -2.28 -17.77
C LEU A 73 -20.80 -3.13 -18.28
N GLU A 74 -20.71 -3.35 -19.59
CA GLU A 74 -19.61 -4.11 -20.21
C GLU A 74 -18.26 -3.39 -20.04
N ASP A 75 -18.23 -2.07 -20.24
CA ASP A 75 -17.06 -1.21 -20.03
C ASP A 75 -16.60 -1.20 -18.55
N SER A 76 -17.56 -1.23 -17.63
CA SER A 76 -17.27 -1.27 -16.19
C SER A 76 -16.66 -2.62 -15.78
N HIS A 77 -17.15 -3.71 -16.37
CA HIS A 77 -16.61 -5.04 -16.13
C HIS A 77 -15.19 -5.18 -16.65
N GLU A 78 -14.88 -4.68 -17.85
CA GLU A 78 -13.53 -4.75 -18.40
C GLU A 78 -12.53 -3.90 -17.62
N ALA A 79 -12.92 -2.67 -17.23
CA ALA A 79 -12.09 -1.84 -16.36
C ALA A 79 -11.76 -2.53 -15.03
N VAL A 80 -12.74 -3.19 -14.40
CA VAL A 80 -12.52 -3.96 -13.16
C VAL A 80 -11.59 -5.15 -13.41
N ARG A 81 -11.73 -5.85 -14.54
CA ARG A 81 -10.84 -6.98 -14.90
C ARG A 81 -9.40 -6.54 -15.07
N VAL A 82 -9.15 -5.45 -15.80
CA VAL A 82 -7.80 -4.90 -16.03
C VAL A 82 -7.17 -4.46 -14.71
N ILE A 83 -7.93 -3.80 -13.84
CA ILE A 83 -7.45 -3.38 -12.52
C ILE A 83 -7.10 -4.61 -11.66
N LEU A 84 -7.98 -5.61 -11.64
CA LEU A 84 -7.78 -6.82 -10.86
C LEU A 84 -6.58 -7.63 -11.36
N SER A 85 -6.39 -7.75 -12.67
CA SER A 85 -5.22 -8.45 -13.24
C SER A 85 -3.93 -7.71 -12.90
N ALA A 86 -3.90 -6.38 -13.05
CA ALA A 86 -2.74 -5.58 -12.68
C ALA A 86 -2.42 -5.68 -11.18
N ALA A 87 -3.43 -5.64 -10.30
CA ALA A 87 -3.24 -5.84 -8.87
C ALA A 87 -2.69 -7.24 -8.56
N ALA A 88 -3.22 -8.29 -9.20
CA ALA A 88 -2.77 -9.66 -9.01
C ALA A 88 -1.31 -9.87 -9.49
N GLU A 89 -0.93 -9.30 -10.63
CA GLU A 89 0.44 -9.34 -11.15
C GLU A 89 1.43 -8.62 -10.22
N ASN A 90 1.02 -7.47 -9.68
CA ASN A 90 1.80 -6.73 -8.69
C ASN A 90 2.00 -7.53 -7.40
N ILE A 91 0.93 -8.12 -6.87
CA ILE A 91 1.00 -8.96 -5.67
C ILE A 91 1.91 -10.17 -5.92
N SER A 92 1.78 -10.83 -7.08
CA SER A 92 2.64 -11.97 -7.42
C SER A 92 4.11 -11.57 -7.54
N SER A 93 4.41 -10.50 -8.29
CA SER A 93 5.78 -10.03 -8.49
C SER A 93 6.43 -9.57 -7.19
N LEU A 94 5.70 -8.84 -6.34
CA LEU A 94 6.20 -8.39 -5.05
C LEU A 94 6.40 -9.57 -4.09
N SER A 95 5.50 -10.56 -4.11
CA SER A 95 5.65 -11.79 -3.35
C SER A 95 6.90 -12.57 -3.77
N ASP A 96 7.14 -12.71 -5.08
CA ASP A 96 8.36 -13.34 -5.63
C ASP A 96 9.61 -12.60 -5.19
N PHE A 97 9.58 -11.26 -5.22
CA PHE A 97 10.69 -10.43 -4.76
C PHE A 97 10.96 -10.61 -3.25
N ILE A 98 9.92 -10.61 -2.41
CA ILE A 98 10.05 -10.82 -0.96
C ILE A 98 10.73 -12.16 -0.69
N GLN A 99 10.30 -13.24 -1.34
CA GLN A 99 10.90 -14.57 -1.17
C GLN A 99 12.33 -14.64 -1.71
N ALA A 100 12.63 -13.93 -2.81
CA ALA A 100 13.98 -13.84 -3.34
C ALA A 100 14.93 -13.07 -2.42
N GLN A 101 14.44 -12.11 -1.65
CA GLN A 101 15.24 -11.44 -0.62
C GLN A 101 15.36 -12.30 0.65
N ASN A 102 14.26 -12.89 1.11
CA ASN A 102 14.23 -13.71 2.31
C ASN A 102 13.53 -15.05 2.08
N SER A 103 14.32 -16.12 1.92
CA SER A 103 13.84 -17.47 1.70
C SER A 103 13.12 -18.09 2.90
N ASP A 104 13.27 -17.53 4.11
CA ASP A 104 12.55 -17.99 5.31
C ASP A 104 11.07 -17.56 5.27
N VAL A 105 10.71 -16.58 4.44
CA VAL A 105 9.32 -16.14 4.28
C VAL A 105 8.58 -17.13 3.39
N SER A 106 7.54 -17.77 3.95
CA SER A 106 6.68 -18.69 3.22
C SER A 106 5.91 -17.99 2.11
N ARG A 107 5.50 -18.74 1.07
CA ARG A 107 4.69 -18.18 -0.04
C ARG A 107 3.40 -17.53 0.44
N GLY A 108 2.74 -18.13 1.42
CA GLY A 108 1.52 -17.58 2.00
C GLY A 108 1.78 -16.24 2.69
N SER A 109 2.84 -16.15 3.51
CA SER A 109 3.21 -14.92 4.19
C SER A 109 3.66 -13.83 3.21
N SER A 110 4.43 -14.16 2.16
CA SER A 110 4.87 -13.18 1.17
C SER A 110 3.70 -12.61 0.35
N LEU A 111 2.67 -13.41 0.05
CA LEU A 111 1.45 -12.93 -0.59
C LEU A 111 0.66 -11.97 0.31
N VAL A 112 0.52 -12.30 1.60
CA VAL A 112 -0.13 -11.42 2.59
C VAL A 112 0.64 -10.10 2.71
N GLN A 113 1.96 -10.16 2.82
CA GLN A 113 2.82 -8.97 2.86
C GLN A 113 2.69 -8.13 1.60
N ALA A 114 2.75 -8.75 0.41
CA ALA A 114 2.63 -8.06 -0.86
C ALA A 114 1.28 -7.32 -1.00
N ASN A 115 0.18 -7.99 -0.65
CA ASN A 115 -1.14 -7.38 -0.63
C ASN A 115 -1.21 -6.22 0.39
N ALA A 116 -0.65 -6.40 1.59
CA ALA A 116 -0.64 -5.38 2.61
C ALA A 116 0.19 -4.14 2.19
N PHE A 117 1.36 -4.31 1.58
CA PHE A 117 2.15 -3.20 1.05
C PHE A 117 1.37 -2.40 0.02
N LEU A 118 0.72 -3.08 -0.91
CA LEU A 118 -0.11 -2.43 -1.93
C LEU A 118 -1.27 -1.66 -1.27
N LYS A 119 -2.06 -2.32 -0.43
CA LYS A 119 -3.20 -1.74 0.28
C LYS A 119 -2.82 -0.50 1.09
N TYR A 120 -1.75 -0.58 1.89
CA TYR A 120 -1.37 0.50 2.80
C TYR A 120 -0.53 1.60 2.15
N SER A 121 0.17 1.29 1.06
CA SER A 121 0.74 2.30 0.16
C SER A 121 -0.35 3.25 -0.35
N PHE A 122 -1.46 2.70 -0.86
CA PHE A 122 -2.61 3.50 -1.30
C PHE A 122 -3.33 4.20 -0.15
N LYS A 123 -3.71 3.45 0.90
CA LYS A 123 -4.48 3.99 2.03
C LYS A 123 -3.79 5.20 2.66
N TYR A 124 -2.47 5.17 2.78
CA TYR A 124 -1.71 6.22 3.45
C TYR A 124 -0.98 7.17 2.48
N ASN A 125 -1.15 7.00 1.17
CA ASN A 125 -0.48 7.77 0.13
C ASN A 125 1.04 7.82 0.32
N VAL A 126 1.66 6.64 0.41
CA VAL A 126 3.09 6.44 0.58
C VAL A 126 3.63 5.62 -0.59
N PRO A 127 4.76 5.98 -1.21
CA PRO A 127 5.31 5.23 -2.33
C PRO A 127 5.53 3.76 -1.98
N LEU A 128 5.05 2.85 -2.85
CA LEU A 128 5.13 1.40 -2.62
C LEU A 128 6.58 0.92 -2.48
N ASP A 129 7.45 1.39 -3.37
CA ASP A 129 8.87 1.04 -3.37
C ASP A 129 9.57 1.49 -2.08
N LEU A 130 9.20 2.65 -1.53
CA LEU A 130 9.71 3.17 -0.28
C LEU A 130 9.31 2.30 0.93
N VAL A 131 8.03 1.95 1.06
CA VAL A 131 7.56 1.13 2.21
C VAL A 131 8.15 -0.28 2.17
N VAL A 132 8.27 -0.87 0.98
CA VAL A 132 8.94 -2.17 0.77
C VAL A 132 10.44 -2.06 1.10
N ALA A 133 11.10 -0.97 0.67
CA ALA A 133 12.52 -0.74 0.99
C ALA A 133 12.78 -0.59 2.49
N VAL A 134 11.86 0.06 3.22
CA VAL A 134 11.93 0.17 4.68
C VAL A 134 11.77 -1.20 5.33
N ALA A 135 10.74 -1.98 4.99
CA ALA A 135 10.55 -3.33 5.54
C ALA A 135 11.75 -4.25 5.28
N HIS A 136 12.34 -4.17 4.08
CA HIS A 136 13.56 -4.89 3.75
C HIS A 136 14.74 -4.48 4.65
N THR A 137 14.84 -3.19 4.95
CA THR A 137 15.91 -2.62 5.79
C THR A 137 15.74 -2.95 7.27
N GLU A 138 14.50 -3.03 7.74
CA GLU A 138 14.15 -3.17 9.15
C GLU A 138 14.21 -4.61 9.64
N SER A 139 13.53 -5.53 8.95
CA SER A 139 13.42 -6.92 9.41
C SER A 139 13.80 -7.95 8.35
N HIS A 140 14.18 -7.48 7.16
CA HIS A 140 14.34 -8.36 6.00
C HIS A 140 13.04 -9.13 5.71
N PHE A 141 11.88 -8.45 5.81
CA PHE A 141 10.54 -9.04 5.62
C PHE A 141 10.11 -10.10 6.65
N ARG A 142 10.80 -10.20 7.79
CA ARG A 142 10.42 -11.10 8.89
C ARG A 142 9.31 -10.47 9.74
N PRO A 143 8.09 -11.06 9.82
CA PRO A 143 6.99 -10.50 10.61
C PRO A 143 7.25 -10.52 12.11
N GLU A 144 7.82 -11.60 12.63
CA GLU A 144 8.03 -11.77 14.08
C GLU A 144 9.36 -11.16 14.56
N ALA A 145 9.97 -10.24 13.81
CA ALA A 145 11.24 -9.63 14.18
C ALA A 145 11.08 -8.76 15.43
N LYS A 146 11.96 -8.96 16.42
CA LYS A 146 12.03 -8.15 17.63
C LYS A 146 13.45 -7.70 17.91
N SER A 147 13.68 -6.40 18.04
CA SER A 147 14.99 -5.85 18.40
C SER A 147 15.17 -5.77 19.92
N ALA A 148 16.43 -5.68 20.35
CA ALA A 148 16.78 -5.47 21.77
C ALA A 148 16.21 -4.16 22.35
N ALA A 149 15.93 -3.16 21.50
CA ALA A 149 15.36 -1.89 21.92
C ALA A 149 13.83 -1.91 22.10
N GLY A 150 13.18 -3.01 21.68
CA GLY A 150 11.72 -3.18 21.70
C GLY A 150 11.01 -2.76 20.43
N ALA A 151 11.71 -2.66 19.29
CA ALA A 151 11.06 -2.52 17.99
C ALA A 151 10.52 -3.88 17.55
N ALA A 152 9.27 -3.94 17.09
CA ALA A 152 8.56 -5.17 16.76
C ALA A 152 8.02 -5.15 15.33
N GLY A 153 7.87 -6.33 14.74
CA GLY A 153 7.20 -6.47 13.46
C GLY A 153 8.10 -6.36 12.25
N ILE A 154 7.47 -6.59 11.09
CA ILE A 154 8.08 -6.47 9.76
C ILE A 154 8.65 -5.08 9.44
N MET A 155 8.11 -4.02 10.04
CA MET A 155 8.61 -2.66 9.87
C MET A 155 9.29 -2.08 11.12
N GLN A 156 9.58 -2.93 12.12
CA GLN A 156 10.27 -2.55 13.38
C GLN A 156 9.67 -1.30 14.04
N VAL A 157 8.38 -1.36 14.37
CA VAL A 157 7.65 -0.26 15.00
C VAL A 157 7.87 -0.29 16.52
N MET A 158 8.11 0.87 17.11
CA MET A 158 8.27 1.04 18.56
C MET A 158 6.92 1.27 19.25
N TRP A 159 6.30 0.19 19.75
CA TRP A 159 4.99 0.27 20.43
C TRP A 159 4.95 1.34 21.52
N LYS A 160 5.96 1.35 22.41
CA LYS A 160 6.08 2.31 23.52
C LYS A 160 6.02 3.79 23.12
N VAL A 161 6.35 4.12 21.86
CA VAL A 161 6.35 5.48 21.34
C VAL A 161 5.03 5.81 20.64
N HIS A 162 4.38 4.82 20.01
CA HIS A 162 3.30 5.05 19.07
C HIS A 162 1.95 4.44 19.49
N ALA A 163 1.86 3.76 20.63
CA ALA A 163 0.67 3.03 21.09
C ALA A 163 -0.65 3.80 20.91
N GLY A 164 -0.74 5.05 21.40
CA GLY A 164 -1.99 5.82 21.29
C GLY A 164 -2.42 6.10 19.84
N LEU A 165 -1.48 6.32 18.93
CA LEU A 165 -1.77 6.48 17.50
C LEU A 165 -2.19 5.15 16.86
N LEU A 166 -1.50 4.07 17.20
CA LEU A 166 -1.75 2.74 16.65
C LEU A 166 -3.12 2.20 17.08
N GLN A 167 -3.47 2.38 18.35
CA GLN A 167 -4.77 2.02 18.92
C GLN A 167 -5.91 2.79 18.25
N ALA A 168 -5.72 4.09 18.01
CA ALA A 168 -6.69 4.90 17.26
C ALA A 168 -6.88 4.44 15.79
N ASN A 169 -6.01 3.55 15.28
CA ASN A 169 -6.06 2.99 13.94
C ASN A 169 -6.30 1.46 13.93
N GLY A 170 -6.77 0.89 15.05
CA GLY A 170 -7.20 -0.51 15.14
C GLY A 170 -6.09 -1.51 15.50
N ILE A 171 -4.88 -1.04 15.82
CA ILE A 171 -3.77 -1.89 16.28
C ILE A 171 -3.71 -1.75 17.81
N MET A 172 -4.22 -2.76 18.50
CA MET A 172 -4.66 -2.65 19.89
C MET A 172 -3.54 -2.92 20.90
N ASN A 173 -2.59 -3.77 20.53
CA ASN A 173 -1.47 -4.21 21.38
C ASN A 173 -0.15 -4.34 20.59
N GLU A 174 0.96 -4.61 21.29
CA GLU A 174 2.29 -4.76 20.66
C GLU A 174 2.35 -6.03 19.81
N GLU A 175 1.69 -7.10 20.23
CA GLU A 175 1.69 -8.40 19.57
C GLU A 175 1.08 -8.35 18.17
N ASP A 176 0.10 -7.46 17.95
CA ASP A 176 -0.48 -7.18 16.64
C ASP A 176 0.59 -6.75 15.63
N LEU A 177 1.72 -6.16 16.05
CA LEU A 177 2.81 -5.78 15.13
C LEU A 177 3.53 -6.99 14.53
N ASN A 178 3.40 -8.18 15.13
CA ASN A 178 3.97 -9.42 14.60
C ASN A 178 3.12 -10.03 13.49
N ASP A 179 1.85 -9.62 13.36
CA ASP A 179 1.05 -9.93 12.18
C ASP A 179 1.59 -9.12 10.98
N PRO A 180 1.87 -9.76 9.83
CA PRO A 180 2.46 -9.09 8.68
C PRO A 180 1.60 -7.96 8.14
N GLU A 181 0.27 -8.10 8.12
CA GLU A 181 -0.61 -7.05 7.60
C GLU A 181 -0.61 -5.84 8.55
N MET A 182 -0.80 -6.08 9.84
CA MET A 182 -0.87 -5.04 10.87
C MET A 182 0.48 -4.33 11.07
N GLY A 183 1.59 -5.06 11.02
CA GLY A 183 2.94 -4.50 11.05
C GLY A 183 3.23 -3.58 9.86
N ILE A 184 2.78 -3.96 8.65
CA ILE A 184 2.88 -3.10 7.46
C ILE A 184 1.96 -1.89 7.57
N ALA A 185 0.75 -2.06 8.09
CA ALA A 185 -0.19 -0.97 8.33
C ALA A 185 0.41 0.08 9.27
N ALA A 186 1.00 -0.36 10.39
CA ALA A 186 1.64 0.50 11.38
C ALA A 186 2.81 1.30 10.78
N GLY A 187 3.74 0.61 10.12
CA GLY A 187 4.91 1.26 9.54
C GLY A 187 4.54 2.24 8.43
N SER A 188 3.62 1.87 7.55
CA SER A 188 3.13 2.74 6.46
C SER A 188 2.43 4.00 6.98
N LEU A 189 1.60 3.86 8.04
CA LEU A 189 0.97 4.99 8.72
C LEU A 189 2.02 5.97 9.27
N LEU A 190 3.05 5.45 9.94
CA LEU A 190 4.11 6.28 10.53
C LEU A 190 4.94 6.99 9.46
N ILE A 191 5.36 6.29 8.39
CA ILE A 191 6.08 6.91 7.27
C ILE A 191 5.23 8.02 6.64
N SER A 192 3.95 7.77 6.37
CA SER A 192 3.04 8.79 5.82
C SER A 192 2.97 10.03 6.70
N ARG A 193 2.85 9.86 8.02
CA ARG A 193 2.83 10.98 8.97
C ARG A 193 4.13 11.78 8.94
N TYR A 194 5.28 11.11 8.89
CA TYR A 194 6.56 11.80 8.83
C TYR A 194 6.80 12.48 7.47
N LEU A 195 6.40 11.86 6.36
CA LEU A 195 6.46 12.51 5.05
C LEU A 195 5.61 13.79 5.02
N LYS A 196 4.37 13.73 5.54
CA LYS A 196 3.50 14.90 5.65
C LYS A 196 4.07 16.00 6.55
N ALA A 197 4.71 15.62 7.65
CA ALA A 197 5.26 16.58 8.61
C ALA A 197 6.54 17.27 8.13
N TYR A 198 7.37 16.58 7.35
CA TYR A 198 8.72 17.04 7.01
C TYR A 198 8.92 17.38 5.52
N GLY A 199 8.05 16.90 4.62
CA GLY A 199 8.12 17.17 3.17
C GLY A 199 9.29 16.54 2.42
N ASP A 200 10.32 16.07 3.12
CA ASP A 200 11.50 15.41 2.57
C ASP A 200 11.62 13.95 3.06
N THR A 201 11.77 13.02 2.13
CA THR A 201 11.86 11.58 2.40
C THR A 201 13.02 11.24 3.33
N LYS A 202 14.20 11.83 3.11
CA LYS A 202 15.40 11.51 3.90
C LYS A 202 15.19 11.91 5.37
N THR A 203 14.67 13.10 5.61
CA THR A 203 14.36 13.62 6.94
C THR A 203 13.25 12.83 7.60
N ALA A 204 12.17 12.50 6.88
CA ALA A 204 11.08 11.68 7.37
C ALA A 204 11.55 10.29 7.82
N LEU A 205 12.39 9.63 7.02
CA LEU A 205 12.97 8.35 7.36
C LEU A 205 13.94 8.44 8.56
N GLY A 206 14.69 9.54 8.69
CA GLY A 206 15.50 9.78 9.90
C GLY A 206 14.65 9.82 11.18
N ARG A 207 13.45 10.40 11.10
CA ARG A 207 12.48 10.43 12.22
C ARG A 207 11.85 9.07 12.47
N TYR A 208 11.54 8.32 11.43
CA TYR A 208 11.08 6.93 11.54
C TYR A 208 12.10 6.06 12.28
N TYR A 209 13.37 6.15 11.89
CA TYR A 209 14.47 5.40 12.49
C TYR A 209 14.84 5.85 13.92
N GLY A 210 14.56 7.11 14.28
CA GLY A 210 14.97 7.68 15.56
C GLY A 210 16.48 7.98 15.65
N GLY A 211 17.13 8.25 14.52
CA GLY A 211 18.58 8.47 14.44
C GLY A 211 19.02 9.35 13.27
N PRO A 212 20.33 9.40 12.96
CA PRO A 212 20.84 10.26 11.90
C PRO A 212 20.24 9.90 10.52
N ALA A 213 19.55 10.87 9.90
CA ALA A 213 18.85 10.69 8.63
C ALA A 213 19.77 10.19 7.51
N SER A 214 21.03 10.64 7.46
CA SER A 214 22.02 10.20 6.46
C SER A 214 22.34 8.71 6.54
N VAL A 215 22.51 8.19 7.76
CA VAL A 215 22.86 6.78 8.01
C VAL A 215 21.71 5.89 7.55
N TYR A 216 20.50 6.23 7.98
CA TYR A 216 19.33 5.42 7.66
C TYR A 216 18.95 5.50 6.18
N TRP A 217 18.99 6.69 5.59
CA TRP A 217 18.81 6.86 4.15
C TRP A 217 19.79 6.00 3.35
N GLY A 218 21.08 5.96 3.72
CA GLY A 218 22.06 5.14 3.02
C GLY A 218 21.75 3.64 3.05
N ARG A 219 21.05 3.14 4.08
CA ARG A 219 20.57 1.75 4.15
C ARG A 219 19.35 1.55 3.25
N VAL A 220 18.35 2.42 3.39
CA VAL A 220 17.07 2.31 2.66
C VAL A 220 17.27 2.53 1.16
N SER A 221 18.09 3.52 0.74
CA SER A 221 18.29 3.85 -0.67
C SER A 221 18.92 2.71 -1.48
N ARG A 222 19.76 1.87 -0.86
CA ARG A 222 20.30 0.66 -1.50
C ARG A 222 19.20 -0.36 -1.79
N ASN A 223 18.28 -0.54 -0.85
CA ASN A 223 17.16 -1.45 -1.01
C ASN A 223 16.11 -0.89 -1.98
N LEU A 224 15.90 0.43 -1.98
CA LEU A 224 15.07 1.13 -2.94
C LEU A 224 15.57 0.92 -4.37
N ALA A 225 16.88 1.07 -4.61
CA ALA A 225 17.47 0.82 -5.92
C ALA A 225 17.29 -0.63 -6.38
N LYS A 226 17.38 -1.62 -5.48
CA LYS A 226 17.10 -3.03 -5.81
C LYS A 226 15.66 -3.22 -6.28
N ILE A 227 14.69 -2.62 -5.59
CA ILE A 227 13.27 -2.72 -5.91
C ILE A 227 12.97 -2.08 -7.27
N GLN A 228 13.53 -0.89 -7.51
CA GLN A 228 13.38 -0.18 -8.78
C GLN A 228 14.02 -0.95 -9.95
N ASN A 229 15.17 -1.60 -9.72
CA ASN A 229 15.85 -2.44 -10.72
C ASN A 229 15.15 -3.77 -10.96
N ALA A 230 14.47 -4.33 -9.95
CA ALA A 230 13.69 -5.56 -10.10
C ALA A 230 12.51 -5.39 -11.07
N LYS A 231 12.22 -4.15 -11.51
CA LYS A 231 11.07 -3.81 -12.35
C LYS A 231 9.81 -4.48 -11.81
N LEU A 232 9.62 -4.42 -10.48
CA LEU A 232 8.32 -4.73 -9.92
C LEU A 232 7.30 -3.96 -10.76
N VAL A 233 6.29 -4.68 -11.26
CA VAL A 233 5.31 -4.13 -12.19
C VAL A 233 4.86 -2.77 -11.65
N ALA A 234 4.90 -1.80 -12.56
CA ALA A 234 5.26 -0.44 -12.23
C ALA A 234 4.44 0.19 -11.10
N ALA A 235 5.17 0.96 -10.30
CA ALA A 235 4.75 2.19 -9.62
C ALA A 235 3.38 2.73 -10.08
N PHE A 236 2.45 2.77 -9.11
CA PHE A 236 1.20 3.52 -9.15
C PHE A 236 1.37 4.96 -8.65
#